data_AF-A0AAF0HVZ3-F1
#
_entry.id   AF-A0AAF0HVZ3-F1
#
_cell.length_a   1.000
_cell.length_b   1.000
_cell.length_c   1.000
_cell.angle_alpha   90.00
_cell.angle_beta   90.00
_cell.angle_gamma   90.00
#
_symmetry.space_group_name_H-M   'P 1'
#
loop_
_entity.id
_entity.type
_entity.pdbx_description
1 polymer ?
#
loop_
_entity_poly.entity_id
_entity_poly.type
_entity_poly.pdbx_seq_one_letter_code
_entity_poly.pdbx_strand_id
1 'polypeptide(L)'
;MIAERAIDWANGRAPDRIVAVGRLAVRPLRYVAEYQPLAGPTIAGLHVHVQNSAEHARFHVETGIYGFLKLRPGSARIEVTDPAGRWFPAARDIIVPDRSAILAAATAGGTPPVDPPGPDGRPAWIADIALRPTISAPATPGLTILWGVVREMDGTPVPLTRIMIDSVASTRIVTHADRSGTYILALPAERTDPFTLTSVFDRAIRVHVPGTALTSALRTMPRFVSALPADLDTLDPDAIGSPFIPRAFALVPAGGAPRSAPLPVQAAARSRWDIHLLP
;
A
#
# COMPACT_ATOMS: atom_id res chain seq x y z
N MET A 1 -19.35 13.87 -41.73
CA MET A 1 -18.31 14.07 -40.70
C MET A 1 -17.96 12.70 -40.16
N ILE A 2 -16.76 12.24 -40.51
CA ILE A 2 -16.25 10.91 -40.18
C ILE A 2 -15.97 10.91 -38.68
N ALA A 3 -16.50 9.92 -37.96
CA ALA A 3 -16.10 9.65 -36.58
C ALA A 3 -14.58 9.47 -36.59
N GLU A 4 -13.85 10.43 -36.02
CA GLU A 4 -12.43 10.30 -35.74
C GLU A 4 -12.24 8.95 -35.04
N ARG A 5 -11.43 8.05 -35.63
CA ARG A 5 -11.26 6.70 -35.08
C ARG A 5 -10.84 6.85 -33.62
N ALA A 6 -11.49 6.15 -32.70
CA ALA A 6 -11.27 6.34 -31.26
C ALA A 6 -9.79 6.26 -30.85
N ILE A 7 -8.99 5.43 -31.55
CA ILE A 7 -7.54 5.34 -31.31
C ILE A 7 -6.75 6.53 -31.87
N ASP A 8 -7.17 7.13 -32.98
CA ASP A 8 -6.55 8.32 -33.57
C ASP A 8 -6.83 9.55 -32.70
N TRP A 9 -8.07 9.70 -32.24
CA TRP A 9 -8.46 10.67 -31.23
C TRP A 9 -7.66 10.51 -29.93
N ALA A 10 -7.51 9.27 -29.44
CA ALA A 10 -6.79 8.96 -28.20
C ALA A 10 -5.26 9.12 -28.33
N ASN A 11 -4.69 8.92 -29.52
CA ASN A 11 -3.27 9.17 -29.76
C ASN A 11 -2.92 10.66 -29.60
N GLY A 12 -3.83 11.56 -29.99
CA GLY A 12 -3.69 13.01 -29.77
C GLY A 12 -3.81 13.41 -28.29
N ARG A 13 -4.36 12.53 -27.45
CA ARG A 13 -4.56 12.71 -26.02
C ARG A 13 -3.93 11.55 -25.27
N ALA A 14 -2.62 11.38 -25.44
CA ALA A 14 -1.83 10.21 -25.07
C ALA A 14 -2.28 9.34 -23.85
N PRO A 15 -2.71 9.88 -22.69
CA PRO A 15 -3.26 9.05 -21.62
C PRO A 15 -4.59 8.37 -21.96
N ASP A 16 -5.46 8.93 -22.80
CA ASP A 16 -6.81 8.41 -23.12
C ASP A 16 -6.74 7.04 -23.82
N ARG A 17 -5.61 6.78 -24.50
CA ARG A 17 -5.31 5.48 -25.10
C ARG A 17 -5.24 4.35 -24.07
N ILE A 18 -4.98 4.66 -22.81
CA ILE A 18 -4.99 3.68 -21.70
C ILE A 18 -6.39 3.12 -21.51
N VAL A 19 -7.41 3.98 -21.51
CA VAL A 19 -8.79 3.57 -21.32
C VAL A 19 -9.26 2.75 -22.52
N ALA A 20 -8.88 3.17 -23.73
CA ALA A 20 -9.28 2.49 -24.97
C ALA A 20 -8.60 1.13 -25.17
N VAL A 21 -7.28 1.03 -24.97
CA VAL A 21 -6.47 -0.14 -25.38
C VAL A 21 -5.32 -0.49 -24.42
N GLY A 22 -5.38 -0.03 -23.17
CA GLY A 22 -4.40 -0.40 -22.14
C GLY A 22 -4.28 -1.91 -21.96
N ARG A 23 -3.10 -2.42 -21.62
CA ARG A 23 -2.88 -3.85 -21.33
C ARG A 23 -3.14 -4.17 -19.86
N LEU A 24 -2.77 -3.23 -18.99
CA LEU A 24 -2.96 -3.30 -17.56
C LEU A 24 -3.09 -1.88 -17.04
N ALA A 25 -3.85 -1.69 -15.97
CA ALA A 25 -3.80 -0.50 -15.17
C ALA A 25 -3.84 -0.82 -13.69
N VAL A 26 -3.32 0.11 -12.91
CA VAL A 26 -3.39 0.04 -11.46
C VAL A 26 -4.05 1.27 -10.90
N ARG A 27 -4.71 1.08 -9.76
CA ARG A 27 -5.36 2.12 -9.01
C ARG A 27 -4.86 2.10 -7.57
N PRO A 28 -3.83 2.91 -7.26
CA PRO A 28 -3.34 3.04 -5.90
C PRO A 28 -4.35 3.79 -5.04
N LEU A 29 -4.81 3.17 -3.97
CA LEU A 29 -5.83 3.68 -3.06
C LEU A 29 -5.33 3.65 -1.63
N ARG A 30 -5.99 4.42 -0.75
CA ARG A 30 -5.61 4.45 0.66
C ARG A 30 -6.06 3.17 1.37
N TYR A 31 -5.12 2.55 2.08
CA TYR A 31 -5.40 1.52 3.07
C TYR A 31 -6.17 2.09 4.26
N VAL A 32 -7.16 1.34 4.74
CA VAL A 32 -7.99 1.70 5.90
C VAL A 32 -7.73 0.76 7.07
N ALA A 33 -7.99 -0.53 6.86
CA ALA A 33 -7.80 -1.59 7.83
C ALA A 33 -7.75 -2.95 7.09
N GLU A 34 -7.33 -4.01 7.78
CA GLU A 34 -7.43 -5.36 7.23
C GLU A 34 -8.90 -5.73 6.94
N TYR A 35 -9.11 -6.41 5.83
CA TYR A 35 -10.42 -6.85 5.33
C TYR A 35 -11.46 -5.75 5.08
N GLN A 36 -11.07 -4.48 5.14
CA GLN A 36 -11.92 -3.35 4.79
C GLN A 36 -11.66 -2.91 3.34
N PRO A 37 -12.69 -2.44 2.61
CA PRO A 37 -12.51 -1.85 1.30
C PRO A 37 -11.53 -0.67 1.35
N LEU A 38 -10.73 -0.55 0.30
CA LEU A 38 -9.85 0.60 0.11
C LEU A 38 -10.68 1.87 -0.11
N ALA A 39 -10.15 3.00 0.33
CA ALA A 39 -10.92 4.24 0.39
C ALA A 39 -10.29 5.38 -0.40
N GLY A 40 -11.15 6.35 -0.73
CA GLY A 40 -10.76 7.64 -1.32
C GLY A 40 -10.52 7.58 -2.83
N PRO A 41 -10.18 8.74 -3.42
CA PRO A 41 -9.77 8.80 -4.82
C PRO A 41 -8.41 8.12 -5.02
N THR A 42 -8.11 7.78 -6.27
CA THR A 42 -6.77 7.30 -6.63
C THR A 42 -5.70 8.30 -6.24
N ILE A 43 -4.61 7.78 -5.68
CA ILE A 43 -3.44 8.56 -5.29
C ILE A 43 -2.62 8.92 -6.54
N ALA A 44 -2.59 10.21 -6.87
CA ALA A 44 -1.82 10.76 -7.99
C ALA A 44 -0.34 11.07 -7.63
N GLY A 45 0.51 11.22 -8.65
CA GLY A 45 1.92 11.61 -8.52
C GLY A 45 2.85 10.48 -8.06
N LEU A 46 2.47 9.22 -8.27
CA LEU A 46 3.26 8.05 -7.91
C LEU A 46 4.13 7.59 -9.08
N HIS A 47 5.24 6.91 -8.76
CA HIS A 47 5.95 6.08 -9.73
C HIS A 47 5.43 4.65 -9.66
N VAL A 48 4.81 4.22 -10.75
CA VAL A 48 4.35 2.84 -10.93
C VAL A 48 5.17 2.23 -12.06
N HIS A 49 5.87 1.13 -11.76
CA HIS A 49 6.67 0.41 -12.74
C HIS A 49 6.47 -1.09 -12.61
N VAL A 50 6.72 -1.79 -13.72
CA VAL A 50 6.75 -3.26 -13.75
C VAL A 50 8.20 -3.71 -13.77
N GLN A 51 8.55 -4.66 -12.90
CA GLN A 51 9.90 -5.22 -12.86
C GLN A 51 10.25 -5.82 -14.23
N ASN A 52 11.48 -5.58 -14.71
CA ASN A 52 11.97 -6.02 -16.02
C ASN A 52 11.23 -5.42 -17.24
N SER A 53 10.45 -4.35 -17.05
CA SER A 53 9.85 -3.57 -18.12
C SER A 53 10.51 -2.18 -18.21
N ALA A 54 10.80 -1.74 -19.42
CA ALA A 54 11.19 -0.35 -19.70
C ALA A 54 9.99 0.60 -19.79
N GLU A 55 8.76 0.06 -19.81
CA GLU A 55 7.55 0.88 -19.84
C GLU A 55 7.24 1.43 -18.45
N HIS A 56 7.03 2.75 -18.39
CA HIS A 56 6.50 3.43 -17.22
C HIS A 56 4.99 3.63 -17.36
N ALA A 57 4.27 3.44 -16.26
CA ALA A 57 2.84 3.69 -16.26
C ALA A 57 2.56 5.19 -16.48
N ARG A 58 1.49 5.48 -17.20
CA ARG A 58 1.00 6.84 -17.42
C ARG A 58 -0.27 7.06 -16.60
N PHE A 59 -0.37 8.19 -15.92
CA PHE A 59 -1.56 8.53 -15.15
C PHE A 59 -2.62 9.16 -16.06
N HIS A 60 -3.83 8.60 -16.05
CA HIS A 60 -5.00 9.17 -16.70
C HIS A 60 -5.85 9.89 -15.66
N VAL A 61 -5.92 11.22 -15.75
CA VAL A 61 -6.49 12.08 -14.72
C VAL A 61 -8.00 11.86 -14.52
N GLU A 62 -8.76 11.66 -15.60
CA GLU A 62 -10.22 11.58 -15.52
C GLU A 62 -10.70 10.27 -14.90
N THR A 63 -9.99 9.18 -15.14
CA THR A 63 -10.34 7.85 -14.59
C THR A 63 -9.54 7.52 -13.33
N GLY A 64 -8.49 8.27 -13.05
CA GLY A 64 -7.60 8.05 -11.91
C GLY A 64 -6.93 6.67 -11.99
N ILE A 65 -6.34 6.30 -13.12
CA ILE A 65 -5.59 5.02 -13.24
C ILE A 65 -4.19 5.25 -13.79
N TYR A 66 -3.26 4.40 -13.38
CA TYR A 66 -1.93 4.32 -13.98
C TYR A 66 -1.93 3.17 -14.97
N GLY A 67 -1.87 3.48 -16.25
CA GLY A 67 -1.97 2.51 -17.32
C GLY A 67 -0.67 2.19 -18.02
N PHE A 68 -0.61 0.96 -18.53
CA PHE A 68 0.42 0.49 -19.43
C PHE A 68 -0.18 0.07 -20.75
N LEU A 69 0.50 0.35 -21.85
CA LEU A 69 0.07 0.09 -23.21
C LEU A 69 0.82 -1.07 -23.87
N LYS A 70 2.05 -1.38 -23.41
CA LYS A 70 2.99 -2.25 -24.13
C LYS A 70 3.47 -3.45 -23.30
N LEU A 71 2.93 -3.67 -22.11
CA LEU A 71 3.25 -4.86 -21.32
C LEU A 71 2.92 -6.13 -22.09
N ARG A 72 3.82 -7.11 -21.96
CA ARG A 72 3.60 -8.46 -22.46
C ARG A 72 2.57 -9.16 -21.56
N PRO A 73 1.64 -9.94 -22.13
CA PRO A 73 0.76 -10.80 -21.33
C PRO A 73 1.56 -11.80 -20.49
N GLY A 74 1.00 -12.19 -19.34
CA GLY A 74 1.61 -13.13 -18.40
C GLY A 74 1.95 -12.51 -17.04
N SER A 75 2.70 -13.23 -16.22
CA SER A 75 3.05 -12.79 -14.86
C SER A 75 3.94 -11.55 -14.87
N ALA A 76 3.58 -10.58 -14.04
CA ALA A 76 4.32 -9.35 -13.84
C ALA A 76 4.33 -8.98 -12.37
N ARG A 77 5.41 -8.31 -11.95
CA ARG A 77 5.51 -7.69 -10.63
C ARG A 77 5.43 -6.19 -10.77
N ILE A 78 4.40 -5.59 -10.18
CA ILE A 78 4.24 -4.15 -10.10
C ILE A 78 4.90 -3.67 -8.81
N GLU A 79 5.61 -2.57 -8.90
CA GLU A 79 6.17 -1.84 -7.78
C GLU A 79 5.66 -0.40 -7.83
N VAL A 80 5.22 0.11 -6.69
CA VAL A 80 4.65 1.45 -6.53
C VAL A 80 5.46 2.20 -5.48
N THR A 81 5.93 3.39 -5.83
CA THR A 81 6.68 4.28 -4.94
C THR A 81 6.13 5.69 -5.04
N ASP A 82 6.22 6.46 -3.94
CA ASP A 82 5.87 7.88 -3.91
C ASP A 82 7.14 8.73 -3.86
N PRO A 83 7.46 9.53 -4.89
CA PRO A 83 8.61 10.44 -4.89
C PRO A 83 8.59 11.46 -3.74
N ALA A 84 7.38 11.88 -3.34
CA ALA A 84 7.20 12.79 -2.22
C ALA A 84 7.29 12.08 -0.85
N GLY A 85 7.45 10.74 -0.85
CA GLY A 85 7.60 9.94 0.35
C GLY A 85 6.38 9.92 1.27
N ARG A 86 5.19 10.32 0.82
CA ARG A 86 3.95 10.38 1.63
C ARG A 86 3.31 9.00 1.80
N TRP A 87 3.59 8.07 0.88
CA TRP A 87 3.01 6.73 0.89
C TRP A 87 4.08 5.66 0.96
N PHE A 88 3.83 4.64 1.79
CA PHE A 88 4.71 3.49 1.95
C PHE A 88 4.76 2.70 0.62
N PRO A 89 5.96 2.30 0.15
CA PRO A 89 6.07 1.55 -1.09
C PRO A 89 5.30 0.23 -1.06
N ALA A 90 4.76 -0.18 -2.20
CA ALA A 90 4.04 -1.44 -2.33
C ALA A 90 4.55 -2.24 -3.53
N ALA A 91 4.50 -3.56 -3.41
CA ALA A 91 4.75 -4.47 -4.51
C ALA A 91 3.58 -5.47 -4.63
N ARG A 92 3.24 -5.84 -5.85
CA ARG A 92 2.11 -6.73 -6.14
C ARG A 92 2.44 -7.61 -7.33
N ASP A 93 2.19 -8.90 -7.18
CA ASP A 93 2.28 -9.83 -8.31
C ASP A 93 0.92 -9.89 -9.01
N ILE A 94 0.92 -9.88 -10.34
CA ILE A 94 -0.29 -9.82 -11.15
C ILE A 94 -0.13 -10.58 -12.45
N ILE A 95 -1.25 -10.97 -13.04
CA ILE A 95 -1.31 -11.47 -14.41
C ILE A 95 -1.73 -10.33 -15.34
N VAL A 96 -0.87 -9.99 -16.29
CA VAL A 96 -1.20 -9.09 -17.40
C VAL A 96 -2.08 -9.84 -18.40
N PRO A 97 -3.34 -9.41 -18.61
CA PRO A 97 -4.22 -10.09 -19.55
C PRO A 97 -3.79 -9.84 -21.00
N ASP A 98 -4.10 -10.77 -21.90
CA ASP A 98 -3.95 -10.52 -23.33
C ASP A 98 -5.14 -9.74 -23.88
N ARG A 99 -4.93 -8.44 -24.08
CA ARG A 99 -5.89 -7.51 -24.72
C ARG A 99 -5.58 -7.24 -26.20
N SER A 100 -4.94 -8.17 -26.90
CA SER A 100 -4.52 -8.01 -28.30
C SER A 100 -5.71 -7.85 -29.25
N ALA A 101 -6.78 -8.60 -29.02
CA ALA A 101 -8.02 -8.49 -29.79
C ALA A 101 -8.71 -7.12 -29.66
N ILE A 102 -8.65 -6.49 -28.48
CA ILE A 102 -9.19 -5.13 -28.23
C ILE A 102 -8.42 -4.11 -29.05
N LEU A 103 -7.09 -4.18 -29.01
CA LEU A 103 -6.24 -3.31 -29.82
C LEU A 103 -6.48 -3.50 -31.32
N ALA A 104 -6.59 -4.76 -31.78
CA ALA A 104 -6.84 -5.08 -33.17
C ALA A 104 -8.20 -4.53 -33.64
N ALA A 105 -9.27 -4.76 -32.88
CA ALA A 105 -10.60 -4.24 -33.19
C ALA A 105 -10.64 -2.70 -33.20
N ALA A 106 -10.05 -2.05 -32.19
CA ALA A 106 -9.95 -0.59 -32.13
C ALA A 106 -9.18 0.00 -33.32
N THR A 107 -8.10 -0.67 -33.75
CA THR A 107 -7.30 -0.25 -34.92
C THR A 107 -8.06 -0.44 -36.23
N ALA A 108 -8.86 -1.51 -36.33
CA ALA A 108 -9.72 -1.77 -37.48
C ALA A 108 -10.95 -0.85 -37.53
N GLY A 109 -11.25 -0.11 -36.46
CA GLY A 109 -12.48 0.68 -36.32
C GLY A 109 -13.73 -0.17 -36.08
N GLY A 110 -13.56 -1.41 -35.61
CA GLY A 110 -14.64 -2.32 -35.25
C GLY A 110 -15.01 -2.25 -33.77
N THR A 111 -16.06 -2.97 -33.38
CA THR A 111 -16.48 -3.08 -31.98
C THR A 111 -15.49 -3.96 -31.21
N PRO A 112 -14.81 -3.45 -30.16
CA PRO A 112 -13.92 -4.26 -29.34
C PRO A 112 -14.69 -5.37 -28.62
N PRO A 113 -14.09 -6.54 -28.41
CA PRO A 113 -14.66 -7.53 -27.51
C PRO A 113 -14.75 -6.95 -26.09
N VAL A 114 -15.77 -7.40 -25.35
CA VAL A 114 -15.97 -6.98 -23.96
C VAL A 114 -14.84 -7.55 -23.09
N ASP A 115 -14.23 -6.71 -22.25
CA ASP A 115 -13.27 -7.20 -21.27
C ASP A 115 -13.94 -8.19 -20.32
N PRO A 116 -13.30 -9.33 -20.01
CA PRO A 116 -13.83 -10.21 -18.98
C PRO A 116 -13.92 -9.45 -17.64
N PRO A 117 -15.04 -9.58 -16.91
CA PRO A 117 -15.13 -9.04 -15.57
C PRO A 117 -14.17 -9.79 -14.65
N GLY A 118 -13.52 -9.05 -13.78
CA GLY A 118 -12.76 -9.56 -12.65
C GLY A 118 -13.67 -10.05 -11.53
N PRO A 119 -13.09 -10.59 -10.44
CA PRO A 119 -13.83 -11.18 -9.32
C PRO A 119 -14.83 -10.24 -8.64
N ASP A 120 -14.62 -8.93 -8.78
CA ASP A 120 -15.40 -7.86 -8.18
C ASP A 120 -16.27 -7.11 -9.19
N GLY A 121 -16.45 -7.68 -10.40
CA GLY A 121 -17.26 -7.11 -11.48
C GLY A 121 -16.60 -5.97 -12.25
N ARG A 122 -15.38 -5.55 -11.89
CA ARG A 122 -14.61 -4.53 -12.63
C ARG A 122 -13.79 -5.16 -13.74
N PRO A 123 -13.29 -4.40 -14.74
CA PRO A 123 -12.46 -4.99 -15.78
C PRO A 123 -11.22 -5.67 -15.20
N ALA A 124 -10.96 -6.93 -15.56
CA ALA A 124 -9.88 -7.74 -15.00
C ALA A 124 -8.46 -7.16 -15.20
N TRP A 125 -8.30 -6.16 -16.06
CA TRP A 125 -7.05 -5.45 -16.32
C TRP A 125 -6.78 -4.29 -15.35
N ILE A 126 -7.71 -3.95 -14.45
CA ILE A 126 -7.54 -2.89 -13.44
C ILE A 126 -7.31 -3.54 -12.08
N ALA A 127 -6.16 -3.26 -11.47
CA ALA A 127 -5.81 -3.75 -10.14
C ALA A 127 -5.72 -2.63 -9.10
N ASP A 128 -6.43 -2.79 -7.98
CA ASP A 128 -6.30 -1.89 -6.86
C ASP A 128 -5.02 -2.18 -6.06
N ILE A 129 -4.31 -1.16 -5.59
CA ILE A 129 -3.13 -1.33 -4.74
C ILE A 129 -3.33 -0.51 -3.47
N ALA A 130 -3.28 -1.17 -2.32
CA ALA A 130 -3.42 -0.53 -1.03
C ALA A 130 -2.11 0.18 -0.63
N LEU A 131 -2.19 1.49 -0.39
CA LEU A 131 -1.06 2.29 0.08
C LEU A 131 -1.32 2.84 1.47
N ARG A 132 -0.29 2.77 2.32
CA ARG A 132 -0.32 3.29 3.69
C ARG A 132 0.37 4.63 3.75
N PRO A 133 -0.09 5.55 4.61
CA PRO A 133 0.63 6.79 4.83
C PRO A 133 1.99 6.49 5.47
N THR A 134 2.95 7.37 5.24
CA THR A 134 4.20 7.47 6.02
C THR A 134 4.11 8.66 6.97
N ILE A 135 5.16 8.88 7.76
CA ILE A 135 5.24 10.07 8.62
C ILE A 135 5.23 11.40 7.85
N SER A 136 5.68 11.39 6.59
CA SER A 136 5.70 12.55 5.70
C SER A 136 4.34 12.84 5.07
N ALA A 137 3.34 11.96 5.25
CA ALA A 137 1.99 12.21 4.80
C ALA A 137 1.37 13.39 5.56
N PRO A 138 0.59 14.26 4.89
CA PRO A 138 -0.20 15.27 5.58
C PRO A 138 -1.09 14.65 6.65
N ALA A 139 -1.05 15.24 7.84
CA ALA A 139 -1.94 14.87 8.93
C ALA A 139 -3.38 15.11 8.50
N THR A 140 -4.25 14.09 8.60
CA THR A 140 -5.69 14.38 8.45
C THR A 140 -6.27 14.76 9.82
N PRO A 141 -6.92 15.94 9.94
CA PRO A 141 -7.43 16.44 11.21
C PRO A 141 -8.41 15.47 11.88
N GLY A 142 -8.41 15.43 13.21
CA GLY A 142 -9.32 14.59 14.00
C GLY A 142 -9.00 13.09 13.99
N LEU A 143 -8.01 12.63 13.23
CA LEU A 143 -7.53 11.25 13.30
C LEU A 143 -6.63 11.05 14.51
N THR A 144 -6.82 9.91 15.16
CA THR A 144 -5.86 9.36 16.11
C THR A 144 -4.66 8.82 15.35
N ILE A 145 -3.47 9.31 15.67
CA ILE A 145 -2.21 8.92 15.02
C ILE A 145 -1.21 8.44 16.06
N LEU A 146 -0.65 7.25 15.83
CA LEU A 146 0.53 6.77 16.54
C LEU A 146 1.70 6.77 15.57
N TRP A 147 2.89 7.13 16.03
CA TRP A 147 4.11 7.04 15.24
C TRP A 147 5.31 6.79 16.13
N GLY A 148 6.42 6.38 15.54
CA GLY A 148 7.67 6.20 16.26
C GLY A 148 8.68 5.48 15.41
N VAL A 149 9.74 5.00 16.05
CA VAL A 149 10.79 4.22 15.40
C VAL A 149 10.89 2.84 16.04
N VAL A 150 11.01 1.80 15.22
CA VAL A 150 11.35 0.44 15.66
C VAL A 150 12.86 0.26 15.65
N ARG A 151 13.42 -0.14 16.79
CA ARG A 151 14.87 -0.35 16.97
C ARG A 151 15.18 -1.62 17.73
N GLU A 152 16.32 -2.21 17.44
CA GLU A 152 16.97 -3.16 18.36
C GLU A 152 17.52 -2.40 19.60
N MET A 153 17.88 -3.15 20.65
CA MET A 153 18.42 -2.57 21.89
C MET A 153 19.70 -1.75 21.70
N ASP A 154 20.48 -2.04 20.66
CA ASP A 154 21.69 -1.28 20.29
C ASP A 154 21.37 0.03 19.54
N GLY A 155 20.08 0.32 19.32
CA GLY A 155 19.59 1.52 18.65
C GLY A 155 19.48 1.39 17.12
N THR A 156 19.86 0.23 16.55
CA THR A 156 19.77 -0.03 15.11
C THR A 156 18.32 -0.06 14.65
N PRO A 157 17.91 0.72 13.64
CA PRO A 157 16.55 0.69 13.13
C PRO A 157 16.24 -0.64 12.42
N VAL A 158 15.01 -1.13 12.59
CA VAL A 158 14.56 -2.39 11.96
C VAL A 158 13.52 -2.11 10.88
N PRO A 159 13.93 -2.06 9.60
CA PRO A 159 13.04 -1.74 8.51
C PRO A 159 12.06 -2.87 8.21
N LEU A 160 10.94 -2.54 7.58
CA LEU A 160 9.85 -3.45 7.23
C LEU A 160 9.23 -4.20 8.43
N THR A 161 9.53 -3.81 9.67
CA THR A 161 8.80 -4.32 10.84
C THR A 161 7.31 -4.11 10.62
N ARG A 162 6.52 -5.18 10.70
CA ARG A 162 5.06 -5.14 10.66
C ARG A 162 4.56 -4.82 12.06
N ILE A 163 3.74 -3.78 12.16
CA ILE A 163 3.07 -3.39 13.41
C ILE A 163 1.58 -3.52 13.20
N MET A 164 0.94 -4.31 14.07
CA MET A 164 -0.49 -4.58 14.04
C MET A 164 -1.10 -4.08 15.32
N ILE A 165 -2.20 -3.33 15.23
CA ILE A 165 -2.95 -2.86 16.38
C ILE A 165 -4.42 -3.20 16.19
N ASP A 166 -5.02 -3.77 17.22
CA ASP A 166 -6.45 -4.02 17.24
C ASP A 166 -7.13 -2.68 17.63
N SER A 167 -8.05 -2.20 16.80
CA SER A 167 -8.82 -0.96 16.94
C SER A 167 -10.26 -1.27 17.38
N VAL A 168 -11.07 -0.23 17.60
CA VAL A 168 -12.53 -0.35 17.86
C VAL A 168 -13.21 -1.39 16.96
N ALA A 169 -14.16 -2.14 17.53
CA ALA A 169 -14.90 -3.24 16.88
C ALA A 169 -14.01 -4.37 16.34
N SER A 170 -12.86 -4.61 16.97
CA SER A 170 -11.88 -5.64 16.58
C SER A 170 -11.35 -5.48 15.15
N THR A 171 -11.41 -4.25 14.62
CA THR A 171 -10.82 -3.94 13.32
C THR A 171 -9.31 -3.90 13.45
N ARG A 172 -8.58 -4.68 12.64
CA ARG A 172 -7.12 -4.70 12.70
C ARG A 172 -6.51 -3.68 11.76
N ILE A 173 -5.63 -2.84 12.29
CA ILE A 173 -4.88 -1.86 11.52
C ILE A 173 -3.43 -2.31 11.47
N VAL A 174 -2.88 -2.34 10.28
CA VAL A 174 -1.49 -2.74 10.03
C VAL A 174 -0.72 -1.60 9.42
N THR A 175 0.54 -1.45 9.83
CA THR A 175 1.53 -0.63 9.15
C THR A 175 2.87 -1.35 9.09
N HIS A 176 3.80 -0.74 8.34
CA HIS A 176 5.17 -1.22 8.25
C HIS A 176 6.14 -0.08 8.52
N ALA A 177 7.23 -0.40 9.20
CA ALA A 177 8.34 0.51 9.38
C ALA A 177 9.08 0.73 8.04
N ASP A 178 9.43 1.97 7.73
CA ASP A 178 10.21 2.32 6.55
C ASP A 178 11.69 1.92 6.70
N ARG A 179 12.52 2.32 5.73
CA ARG A 179 13.95 2.01 5.73
C ARG A 179 14.70 2.54 6.97
N SER A 180 14.18 3.58 7.60
CA SER A 180 14.73 4.18 8.82
C SER A 180 14.15 3.57 10.11
N GLY A 181 13.28 2.56 9.99
CA GLY A 181 12.54 2.00 11.11
C GLY A 181 11.33 2.84 11.52
N THR A 182 11.05 3.96 10.83
CA THR A 182 9.96 4.86 11.20
C THR A 182 8.62 4.27 10.76
N TYR A 183 7.62 4.32 11.64
CA TYR A 183 6.27 3.85 11.34
C TYR A 183 5.21 4.91 11.69
N ILE A 184 4.05 4.77 11.06
CA ILE A 184 2.85 5.53 11.41
C ILE A 184 1.62 4.60 11.35
N LEU A 185 0.77 4.70 12.35
CA LEU A 185 -0.55 4.06 12.42
C LEU A 185 -1.61 5.17 12.46
N ALA A 186 -2.52 5.14 11.50
CA ALA A 186 -3.70 6.00 11.50
C ALA A 186 -4.91 5.18 11.95
N LEU A 187 -5.56 5.59 13.03
CA LEU A 187 -6.66 4.87 13.66
C LEU A 187 -7.98 5.65 13.48
N PRO A 188 -8.69 5.50 12.35
CA PRO A 188 -9.84 6.33 12.02
C PRO A 188 -11.09 6.05 12.86
N ALA A 189 -11.16 4.87 13.49
CA ALA A 189 -12.30 4.46 14.30
C ALA A 189 -12.17 4.91 15.77
N GLU A 190 -11.00 5.37 16.20
CA GLU A 190 -10.77 5.81 17.57
C GLU A 190 -11.42 7.17 17.82
N ARG A 191 -12.43 7.20 18.69
CA ARG A 191 -13.24 8.36 19.03
C ARG A 191 -13.54 8.36 20.52
N THR A 192 -13.73 9.55 21.10
CA THR A 192 -14.22 9.68 22.47
C THR A 192 -15.55 8.93 22.60
N ASP A 193 -15.65 8.08 23.62
CA ASP A 193 -16.90 7.40 23.94
C ASP A 193 -17.93 8.44 24.43
N PRO A 194 -19.07 8.61 23.74
CA PRO A 194 -20.04 9.63 24.09
C PRO A 194 -20.77 9.36 25.42
N PHE A 195 -20.76 8.12 25.91
CA PHE A 195 -21.44 7.71 27.14
C PHE A 195 -20.52 7.76 28.35
N THR A 196 -19.28 7.29 28.21
CA THR A 196 -18.31 7.26 29.32
C THR A 196 -17.40 8.49 29.35
N LEU A 197 -17.40 9.30 28.28
CA LEU A 197 -16.46 10.39 28.04
C LEU A 197 -14.99 9.95 28.03
N THR A 198 -14.74 8.64 27.96
CA THR A 198 -13.40 8.07 27.89
C THR A 198 -12.79 8.38 26.54
N SER A 199 -11.58 8.93 26.56
CA SER A 199 -10.80 9.23 25.36
C SER A 199 -9.49 8.46 25.27
N VAL A 200 -9.14 7.68 26.29
CA VAL A 200 -7.93 6.83 26.30
C VAL A 200 -8.36 5.37 26.27
N PHE A 201 -7.81 4.59 25.35
CA PHE A 201 -8.11 3.18 25.21
C PHE A 201 -6.83 2.35 25.17
N ASP A 202 -6.79 1.28 25.95
CA ASP A 202 -5.72 0.31 25.85
C ASP A 202 -5.94 -0.60 24.63
N ARG A 203 -4.96 -0.61 23.72
CA ARG A 203 -4.99 -1.42 22.50
C ARG A 203 -3.91 -2.49 22.51
N ALA A 204 -4.30 -3.69 22.10
CA ALA A 204 -3.37 -4.77 21.85
C ALA A 204 -2.54 -4.44 20.60
N ILE A 205 -1.23 -4.56 20.74
CA ILE A 205 -0.27 -4.32 19.67
C ILE A 205 0.62 -5.56 19.51
N ARG A 206 0.84 -5.96 18.25
CA ARG A 206 1.75 -7.05 17.87
C ARG A 206 2.81 -6.50 16.93
N VAL A 207 4.01 -7.03 17.08
CA VAL A 207 5.19 -6.60 16.32
C VAL A 207 5.86 -7.83 15.74
N HIS A 208 6.01 -7.84 14.41
CA HIS A 208 6.76 -8.86 13.70
C HIS A 208 7.86 -8.23 12.89
N VAL A 209 9.06 -8.78 12.98
CA VAL A 209 10.24 -8.29 12.27
C VAL A 209 10.51 -9.15 11.04
N PRO A 210 11.17 -8.64 9.99
CA PRO A 210 11.60 -9.48 8.88
C PRO A 210 12.55 -10.57 9.36
N GLY A 211 12.35 -11.80 8.88
CA GLY A 211 13.28 -12.90 9.07
C GLY A 211 14.63 -12.67 8.37
N THR A 212 15.55 -13.60 8.51
CA THR A 212 16.94 -13.46 8.02
C THR A 212 17.01 -13.25 6.50
N ALA A 213 16.26 -14.04 5.72
CA ALA A 213 16.24 -13.94 4.26
C ALA A 213 15.71 -12.58 3.77
N LEU A 214 14.58 -12.13 4.35
CA LEU A 214 13.98 -10.84 4.02
C LEU A 214 14.87 -9.68 4.45
N THR A 215 15.49 -9.76 5.63
CA THR A 215 16.47 -8.77 6.10
C THR A 215 17.67 -8.66 5.15
N SER A 216 18.18 -9.79 4.65
CA SER A 216 19.24 -9.82 3.65
C SER A 216 18.80 -9.16 2.33
N ALA A 217 17.59 -9.45 1.85
CA ALA A 217 17.03 -8.84 0.64
C ALA A 217 16.90 -7.31 0.80
N LEU A 218 16.39 -6.83 1.94
CA LEU A 218 16.24 -5.40 2.23
C LEU A 218 17.58 -4.63 2.25
N ARG A 219 18.68 -5.31 2.61
CA ARG A 219 20.02 -4.73 2.63
C ARG A 219 20.69 -4.72 1.25
N THR A 220 20.45 -5.76 0.46
CA THR A 220 21.18 -6.02 -0.80
C THR A 220 20.50 -5.45 -2.03
N MET A 221 19.17 -5.33 -2.03
CA MET A 221 18.44 -4.79 -3.17
C MET A 221 18.69 -3.28 -3.32
N PRO A 222 18.95 -2.79 -4.56
CA PRO A 222 19.18 -1.36 -4.79
C PRO A 222 18.00 -0.47 -4.40
N ARG A 223 16.77 -0.99 -4.57
CA ARG A 223 15.53 -0.30 -4.25
C ARG A 223 14.80 -1.07 -3.15
N PHE A 224 14.40 -0.34 -2.10
CA PHE A 224 13.66 -0.91 -0.96
C PHE A 224 12.40 -1.65 -1.40
N VAL A 225 11.64 -1.08 -2.34
CA VAL A 225 10.41 -1.68 -2.88
C VAL A 225 10.65 -3.05 -3.56
N SER A 226 11.82 -3.25 -4.16
CA SER A 226 12.16 -4.50 -4.85
C SER A 226 12.47 -5.65 -3.88
N ALA A 227 12.75 -5.35 -2.61
CA ALA A 227 12.94 -6.36 -1.56
C ALA A 227 11.63 -6.72 -0.84
N LEU A 228 10.58 -5.92 -0.98
CA LEU A 228 9.31 -6.18 -0.29
C LEU A 228 8.70 -7.48 -0.79
N PRO A 229 8.04 -8.29 0.05
CA PRO A 229 7.14 -9.33 -0.45
C PRO A 229 6.04 -8.71 -1.33
N ALA A 230 5.61 -9.42 -2.38
CA ALA A 230 4.39 -9.03 -3.08
C ALA A 230 3.18 -9.21 -2.16
N ASP A 231 2.17 -8.36 -2.34
CA ASP A 231 0.88 -8.49 -1.67
C ASP A 231 1.05 -8.61 -0.14
N LEU A 232 1.88 -7.71 0.41
CA LEU A 232 2.23 -7.61 1.83
C LEU A 232 1.00 -7.65 2.78
N ASP A 233 -0.16 -7.26 2.25
CA ASP A 233 -1.43 -7.20 2.97
C ASP A 233 -2.16 -8.54 3.06
N THR A 234 -1.87 -9.47 2.15
CA THR A 234 -2.46 -10.81 2.16
C THR A 234 -1.59 -11.80 2.94
N LEU A 235 -0.38 -11.41 3.32
CA LEU A 235 0.51 -12.25 4.12
C LEU A 235 0.02 -12.32 5.55
N ASP A 236 -0.24 -13.54 6.00
CA ASP A 236 -0.42 -13.85 7.41
C ASP A 236 0.97 -13.89 8.09
N PRO A 237 1.26 -12.96 9.02
CA PRO A 237 2.55 -12.92 9.70
C PRO A 237 2.72 -14.08 10.70
N ASP A 238 1.64 -14.74 11.10
CA ASP A 238 1.65 -15.84 12.08
C ASP A 238 1.64 -17.23 11.41
N ALA A 239 1.49 -17.29 10.07
CA ALA A 239 1.51 -18.54 9.32
C ALA A 239 2.90 -19.21 9.33
N ILE A 240 2.91 -20.55 9.27
CA ILE A 240 4.14 -21.33 9.14
C ILE A 240 4.85 -20.93 7.84
N GLY A 241 6.14 -20.60 7.96
CA GLY A 241 6.95 -20.17 6.81
C GLY A 241 6.77 -18.69 6.43
N SER A 242 6.06 -17.90 7.26
CA SER A 242 5.98 -16.46 7.07
C SER A 242 7.37 -15.82 6.99
N PRO A 243 7.58 -14.80 6.13
CA PRO A 243 8.84 -14.06 6.12
C PRO A 243 8.99 -13.14 7.33
N PHE A 244 7.99 -13.09 8.21
CA PHE A 244 7.97 -12.31 9.44
C PHE A 244 8.07 -13.20 10.67
N ILE A 245 8.70 -12.69 11.73
CA ILE A 245 8.90 -13.39 13.00
C ILE A 245 8.34 -12.53 14.12
N PRO A 246 7.47 -13.06 15.00
CA PRO A 246 6.98 -12.31 16.15
C PRO A 246 8.16 -11.97 17.08
N ARG A 247 8.19 -10.74 17.60
CA ARG A 247 9.21 -10.31 18.57
C ARG A 247 8.56 -9.76 19.81
N ALA A 248 9.17 -10.02 20.96
CA ALA A 248 8.89 -9.30 22.18
C ALA A 248 9.44 -7.87 22.07
N PHE A 249 8.77 -6.91 22.70
CA PHE A 249 9.14 -5.50 22.61
C PHE A 249 8.73 -4.74 23.87
N ALA A 250 9.35 -3.59 24.08
CA ALA A 250 8.92 -2.56 25.00
C ALA A 250 8.45 -1.32 24.24
N LEU A 251 7.40 -0.67 24.73
CA LEU A 251 6.88 0.59 24.22
C LEU A 251 7.52 1.73 24.99
N VAL A 252 8.12 2.69 24.30
CA VAL A 252 8.80 3.83 24.90
C VAL A 252 8.11 5.12 24.46
N PRO A 253 7.38 5.80 25.35
CA PRO A 253 6.79 7.09 25.03
C PRO A 253 7.88 8.15 24.86
N ALA A 254 7.58 9.23 24.14
CA ALA A 254 8.50 10.35 24.03
C ALA A 254 8.92 10.89 25.41
N GLY A 255 10.20 10.71 25.77
CA GLY A 255 10.78 11.21 27.03
C GLY A 255 10.35 10.47 28.29
N GLY A 256 9.71 9.30 28.18
CA GLY A 256 9.27 8.51 29.35
C GLY A 256 9.95 7.15 29.46
N ALA A 257 9.62 6.44 30.54
CA ALA A 257 10.16 5.10 30.81
C ALA A 257 9.53 4.04 29.89
N PRO A 258 10.30 3.00 29.50
CA PRO A 258 9.75 1.84 28.79
C PRO A 258 8.62 1.18 29.57
N ARG A 259 7.60 0.69 28.86
CA ARG A 259 6.48 -0.07 29.42
C ARG A 259 6.12 -1.25 28.52
N SER A 260 5.49 -2.27 29.12
CA SER A 260 4.86 -3.35 28.36
C SER A 260 3.54 -2.92 27.73
N ALA A 261 3.08 -3.69 26.75
CA ALA A 261 1.70 -3.62 26.24
C ALA A 261 0.67 -3.86 27.38
N PRO A 262 -0.58 -3.38 27.24
CA PRO A 262 -1.18 -2.72 26.08
C PRO A 262 -0.71 -1.26 25.89
N LEU A 263 -0.94 -0.75 24.67
CA LEU A 263 -0.62 0.62 24.29
C LEU A 263 -1.80 1.55 24.61
N PRO A 264 -1.63 2.59 25.44
CA PRO A 264 -2.67 3.59 25.64
C PRO A 264 -2.79 4.50 24.42
N VAL A 265 -3.97 4.54 23.84
CA VAL A 265 -4.32 5.30 22.63
C VAL A 265 -5.30 6.41 23.00
N GLN A 266 -4.87 7.67 22.87
CA GLN A 266 -5.73 8.83 23.07
C GLN A 266 -6.46 9.18 21.77
N ALA A 267 -7.79 9.18 21.79
CA ALA A 267 -8.64 9.56 20.66
C ALA A 267 -8.37 11.00 20.18
N ALA A 268 -8.40 11.18 18.87
CA ALA A 268 -8.13 12.43 18.15
C ALA A 268 -6.78 13.10 18.49
N ALA A 269 -5.82 12.33 19.02
CA ALA A 269 -4.50 12.82 19.36
C ALA A 269 -3.41 12.20 18.48
N ARG A 270 -2.25 12.87 18.46
CA ARG A 270 -1.03 12.36 17.84
C ARG A 270 -0.02 12.08 18.94
N SER A 271 0.41 10.84 19.09
CA SER A 271 1.36 10.45 20.13
C SER A 271 2.51 9.63 19.56
N ARG A 272 3.72 9.88 20.09
CA ARG A 272 4.91 9.14 19.72
C ARG A 272 5.17 7.98 20.69
N TRP A 273 5.39 6.80 20.12
CA TRP A 273 5.74 5.57 20.81
C TRP A 273 6.84 4.84 20.03
N ASP A 274 8.07 4.88 20.55
CA ASP A 274 9.15 4.09 19.97
C ASP A 274 9.01 2.62 20.43
N ILE A 275 9.41 1.68 19.57
CA ILE A 275 9.32 0.24 19.83
C ILE A 275 10.75 -0.28 19.94
N HIS A 276 11.12 -0.73 21.13
CA HIS A 276 12.41 -1.34 21.38
C HIS A 276 12.23 -2.86 21.40
N LEU A 277 12.85 -3.54 20.45
CA LEU A 277 12.79 -4.99 20.35
C LEU A 277 13.62 -5.62 21.47
N LEU A 278 13.04 -6.60 22.14
CA LEU A 278 13.71 -7.34 23.20
C LEU A 278 14.49 -8.53 22.59
N PRO A 279 15.52 -9.04 23.29
CA PRO A 279 16.28 -10.22 22.89
C PRO A 279 15.40 -11.45 22.63
#